data_AF-A0A368PH36-F1
#
_entry.id   AF-A0A368PH36-F1
#
_cell.length_a   1.000
_cell.length_b   1.000
_cell.length_c   1.000
_cell.angle_alpha   90.00
_cell.angle_beta   90.00
_cell.angle_gamma   90.00
#
_symmetry.space_group_name_H-M   'P 1'
#
loop_
_entity.id
_entity.type
_entity.pdbx_description
1 polymer ?
#
loop_
_entity_poly.entity_id
_entity_poly.type
_entity_poly.pdbx_seq_one_letter_code
_entity_poly.pdbx_strand_id
1 'polypeptide(L)'
;MVSLKEMARLDAERAPPAWLSPLLETKFFEPCPEHPAIRSTRNSGCNFFCTQCAGAHALCSGCLAADHAGHQIIQIRKSSSHCAVKVAEIEHLLSVSQVQTYLINGELAVFLDKRTILGQGKPGAARCEECDRGLQDMDCLFCSLGCKAKVIEDRLDFNMSFAVDPKSDSSGEKSSSESDDDDLSRPMKF
;
A
#
# COMPACT_ATOMS: atom_id res chain seq x y z
N MET A 1 23.70 -19.66 -16.57
CA MET A 1 22.30 -20.08 -16.38
C MET A 1 21.96 -19.81 -14.92
N VAL A 2 20.76 -19.29 -14.63
CA VAL A 2 20.30 -19.15 -13.24
C VAL A 2 20.05 -20.54 -12.64
N SER A 3 20.29 -20.73 -11.34
CA SER A 3 20.01 -22.01 -10.66
C SER A 3 18.50 -22.21 -10.52
N LEU A 4 18.01 -23.46 -10.54
CA LEU A 4 16.61 -23.79 -10.24
C LEU A 4 16.14 -23.21 -8.90
N LYS A 5 17.02 -23.18 -7.89
CA LYS A 5 16.74 -22.58 -6.58
C LYS A 5 16.59 -21.05 -6.66
N GLU A 6 17.31 -20.42 -7.58
CA GLU A 6 17.26 -18.97 -7.79
C GLU A 6 16.05 -18.57 -8.66
N MET A 7 15.69 -19.38 -9.65
CA MET A 7 14.42 -19.25 -10.38
C MET A 7 13.23 -19.33 -9.41
N ALA A 8 13.19 -20.36 -8.55
CA ALA A 8 12.15 -20.51 -7.54
C ALA A 8 12.10 -19.36 -6.52
N ARG A 9 13.25 -18.76 -6.16
CA ARG A 9 13.30 -17.57 -5.30
C ARG A 9 12.69 -16.36 -6.01
N LEU A 10 13.10 -16.09 -7.24
CA LEU A 10 12.60 -14.98 -8.04
C LEU A 10 11.10 -15.11 -8.36
N ASP A 11 10.60 -16.33 -8.57
CA ASP A 11 9.16 -16.58 -8.78
C ASP A 11 8.35 -16.45 -7.48
N ALA A 12 8.90 -16.86 -6.34
CA ALA A 12 8.30 -16.61 -5.02
C ALA A 12 8.26 -15.11 -4.65
N GLU A 13 9.24 -14.33 -5.10
CA GLU A 13 9.26 -12.87 -4.95
C GLU A 13 8.28 -12.16 -5.91
N ARG A 14 8.03 -12.72 -7.09
CA ARG A 14 6.98 -12.23 -8.02
C ARG A 14 5.56 -12.49 -7.54
N ALA A 15 5.33 -13.62 -6.86
CA ALA A 15 4.00 -14.04 -6.46
C ALA A 15 3.31 -13.00 -5.56
N PRO A 16 1.98 -12.77 -5.71
CA PRO A 16 1.24 -11.95 -4.77
C PRO A 16 1.36 -12.55 -3.35
N PRO A 17 1.60 -11.73 -2.31
CA PRO A 17 1.64 -12.22 -0.94
C PRO A 17 0.34 -12.95 -0.58
N ALA A 18 0.43 -14.07 0.13
CA ALA A 18 -0.74 -14.93 0.42
C ALA A 18 -1.87 -14.22 1.21
N TRP A 19 -1.56 -13.10 1.88
CA TRP A 19 -2.55 -12.26 2.57
C TRP A 19 -3.27 -11.26 1.63
N LEU A 20 -2.81 -11.06 0.40
CA LEU A 20 -3.36 -10.07 -0.53
C LEU A 20 -4.76 -10.46 -1.03
N SER A 21 -4.98 -11.69 -1.48
CA SER A 21 -6.31 -12.13 -1.92
C SER A 21 -7.33 -12.07 -0.77
N PRO A 22 -7.04 -12.56 0.45
CA PRO A 22 -7.85 -12.31 1.65
C PRO A 22 -8.13 -10.81 1.92
N LEU A 23 -7.15 -9.92 1.77
CA LEU A 23 -7.34 -8.47 1.94
C LEU A 23 -8.33 -7.89 0.91
N LEU A 24 -8.28 -8.36 -0.34
CA LEU A 24 -9.15 -7.90 -1.42
C LEU A 24 -10.58 -8.43 -1.29
N GLU A 25 -10.75 -9.64 -0.77
CA GLU A 25 -12.06 -10.28 -0.53
C GLU A 25 -12.74 -9.84 0.77
N THR A 26 -11.97 -9.36 1.76
CA THR A 26 -12.47 -8.99 3.09
C THR A 26 -13.44 -7.80 3.02
N LYS A 27 -14.61 -7.97 3.66
CA LYS A 27 -15.58 -6.88 3.85
C LYS A 27 -15.20 -6.01 5.05
N PHE A 28 -14.83 -4.77 4.77
CA PHE A 28 -14.50 -3.78 5.80
C PHE A 28 -15.72 -2.93 6.18
N PHE A 29 -15.65 -2.33 7.37
CA PHE A 29 -16.64 -1.44 7.98
C PHE A 29 -17.96 -2.13 8.41
N GLU A 30 -17.99 -3.45 8.42
CA GLU A 30 -19.03 -4.25 9.09
C GLU A 30 -18.84 -4.22 10.62
N PRO A 31 -19.92 -4.45 11.42
CA PRO A 31 -19.81 -4.52 12.88
C PRO A 31 -19.04 -5.76 13.33
N CYS A 32 -18.24 -5.64 14.39
CA CYS A 32 -17.48 -6.76 14.94
C CYS A 32 -18.41 -7.74 15.69
N PRO A 33 -18.38 -9.06 15.40
CA PRO A 33 -19.18 -10.04 16.13
C PRO A 33 -18.71 -10.21 17.59
N GLU A 34 -17.39 -10.21 17.82
CA GLU A 34 -16.79 -10.35 19.16
C GLU A 34 -16.88 -9.07 20.00
N HIS A 35 -16.94 -7.91 19.34
CA HIS A 35 -16.93 -6.59 19.99
C HIS A 35 -18.13 -5.72 19.58
N PRO A 36 -19.39 -6.16 19.80
CA PRO A 36 -20.59 -5.44 19.35
C PRO A 36 -20.78 -4.08 20.06
N ALA A 37 -20.13 -3.88 21.21
CA ALA A 37 -20.11 -2.61 21.92
C ALA A 37 -19.26 -1.53 21.23
N ILE A 38 -18.27 -1.92 20.40
CA ILE A 38 -17.51 -1.00 19.55
C ILE A 38 -18.38 -0.68 18.34
N ARG A 39 -19.39 0.17 18.55
CA ARG A 39 -20.35 0.53 17.51
C ARG A 39 -19.64 1.20 16.35
N SER A 40 -20.04 0.84 15.14
CA SER A 40 -19.72 1.54 13.90
C SER A 40 -20.29 2.96 13.91
N THR A 41 -19.59 3.90 14.57
CA THR A 41 -19.57 5.29 14.09
C THR A 41 -18.99 5.30 12.68
N ARG A 42 -19.12 6.42 11.95
CA ARG A 42 -18.65 6.56 10.56
C ARG A 42 -17.20 6.09 10.31
N ASN A 43 -16.36 6.02 11.35
CA ASN A 43 -14.96 5.63 11.30
C ASN A 43 -14.59 4.46 12.26
N SER A 44 -15.54 3.68 12.80
CA SER A 44 -15.29 2.74 13.93
C SER A 44 -15.78 1.30 13.76
N GLY A 45 -16.15 0.88 12.55
CA GLY A 45 -16.40 -0.54 12.26
C GLY A 45 -15.09 -1.35 12.14
N CYS A 46 -15.16 -2.62 11.76
CA CYS A 46 -13.95 -3.41 11.49
C CYS A 46 -13.19 -2.84 10.28
N ASN A 47 -12.10 -2.12 10.52
CA ASN A 47 -11.34 -1.35 9.52
C ASN A 47 -9.85 -1.72 9.46
N PHE A 48 -9.43 -2.74 10.20
CA PHE A 48 -8.05 -3.21 10.24
C PHE A 48 -7.94 -4.61 9.63
N PHE A 49 -6.76 -4.97 9.13
CA PHE A 49 -6.46 -6.28 8.58
C PHE A 49 -5.07 -6.74 9.06
N CYS A 50 -4.93 -8.01 9.43
CA CYS A 50 -3.65 -8.58 9.87
C CYS A 50 -3.04 -9.43 8.76
N THR A 51 -1.81 -9.13 8.35
CA THR A 51 -1.12 -9.88 7.27
C THR A 51 -0.50 -11.20 7.73
N GLN A 52 -0.40 -11.42 9.04
CA GLN A 52 0.25 -12.59 9.65
C GLN A 52 -0.75 -13.64 10.17
N CYS A 53 -2.02 -13.27 10.38
CA CYS A 53 -3.04 -14.22 10.81
C CYS A 53 -3.73 -14.86 9.60
N ALA A 54 -3.98 -16.16 9.65
CA ALA A 54 -4.72 -16.89 8.62
C ALA A 54 -6.22 -16.51 8.52
N GLY A 55 -6.69 -15.57 9.35
CA GLY A 55 -8.07 -15.11 9.37
C GLY A 55 -8.33 -14.02 8.33
N ALA A 56 -9.05 -14.38 7.26
CA ALA A 56 -9.55 -13.46 6.24
C ALA A 56 -10.77 -12.63 6.73
N HIS A 57 -10.62 -11.91 7.84
CA HIS A 57 -11.70 -11.08 8.40
C HIS A 57 -11.19 -9.71 8.84
N ALA A 58 -12.09 -8.73 8.77
CA ALA A 58 -11.78 -7.38 9.21
C ALA A 58 -11.78 -7.29 10.74
N LEU A 59 -10.76 -6.62 11.29
CA LEU A 59 -10.53 -6.47 12.72
C LEU A 59 -10.98 -5.07 13.19
N CYS A 60 -11.47 -5.00 14.43
CA CYS A 60 -11.70 -3.73 15.14
C CYS A 60 -10.56 -3.47 16.14
N SER A 61 -10.55 -2.29 16.77
CA SER A 61 -9.56 -1.95 17.80
C SER A 61 -9.58 -2.89 19.02
N GLY A 62 -10.72 -3.50 19.35
CA GLY A 62 -10.84 -4.53 20.38
C GLY A 62 -10.08 -5.80 20.02
N CYS A 63 -10.30 -6.34 18.82
CA CYS A 63 -9.55 -7.48 18.29
C CYS A 63 -8.03 -7.22 18.29
N LEU A 64 -7.61 -6.01 17.89
CA LEU A 64 -6.19 -5.64 17.90
C LEU A 64 -5.57 -5.68 19.30
N ALA A 65 -6.29 -5.21 20.31
CA ALA A 65 -5.81 -5.17 21.69
C ALA A 65 -5.84 -6.56 22.37
N ALA A 66 -6.72 -7.47 21.94
CA ALA A 66 -6.83 -8.82 22.47
C ALA A 66 -5.74 -9.75 21.92
N ASP A 67 -5.71 -9.96 20.60
CA ASP A 67 -5.01 -11.11 19.99
C ASP A 67 -3.96 -10.74 18.92
N HIS A 68 -3.76 -9.45 18.64
CA HIS A 68 -2.84 -8.98 17.58
C HIS A 68 -1.75 -8.02 18.06
N ALA A 69 -1.38 -8.08 19.34
CA ALA A 69 -0.26 -7.32 19.87
C ALA A 69 1.06 -7.71 19.18
N GLY A 70 1.70 -6.75 18.51
CA GLY A 70 2.95 -6.96 17.76
C GLY A 70 2.79 -7.56 16.36
N HIS A 71 1.56 -7.76 15.88
CA HIS A 71 1.33 -8.20 14.50
C HIS A 71 1.42 -7.04 13.48
N GLN A 72 1.67 -7.39 12.22
CA GLN A 72 1.66 -6.46 11.08
C GLN A 72 0.22 -6.16 10.63
N ILE A 73 -0.23 -4.93 10.86
CA ILE A 73 -1.61 -4.49 10.67
C ILE A 73 -1.70 -3.39 9.60
N ILE A 74 -2.62 -3.56 8.66
CA ILE A 74 -2.95 -2.56 7.64
C ILE A 74 -4.24 -1.83 8.06
N GLN A 75 -4.28 -0.49 8.00
CA GLN A 75 -5.49 0.30 8.27
C GLN A 75 -6.23 0.66 6.97
N ILE A 76 -7.41 0.05 6.79
CA ILE A 76 -8.29 0.34 5.66
C ILE A 76 -9.13 1.59 5.93
N ARG A 77 -9.18 2.47 4.93
CA ARG A 77 -9.92 3.74 4.94
C ARG A 77 -10.96 3.73 3.83
N LYS A 78 -12.09 4.40 4.08
CA LYS A 78 -13.21 4.47 3.12
C LYS A 78 -13.20 5.81 2.40
N SER A 79 -13.07 5.79 1.07
CA SER A 79 -13.14 6.97 0.21
C SER A 79 -14.20 6.74 -0.87
N SER A 80 -15.28 7.53 -0.83
CA SER A 80 -16.41 7.45 -1.77
C SER A 80 -16.88 6.01 -2.05
N SER A 81 -17.21 5.28 -0.97
CA SER A 81 -17.63 3.87 -0.96
C SER A 81 -16.57 2.81 -1.32
N HIS A 82 -15.34 3.19 -1.68
CA HIS A 82 -14.26 2.24 -1.95
C HIS A 82 -13.25 2.17 -0.80
N CYS A 83 -12.66 0.98 -0.62
CA CYS A 83 -11.56 0.75 0.32
C CYS A 83 -10.24 1.22 -0.28
N ALA A 84 -9.47 1.97 0.52
CA ALA A 84 -8.14 2.46 0.18
C ALA A 84 -7.20 2.31 1.38
N VAL A 85 -5.91 2.18 1.10
CA VAL A 85 -4.81 2.10 2.06
C VAL A 85 -3.80 3.20 1.75
N LYS A 86 -3.11 3.74 2.78
CA LYS A 86 -2.01 4.68 2.56
C LYS A 86 -0.81 3.94 1.97
N VAL A 87 -0.10 4.58 1.04
CA VAL A 87 1.12 4.01 0.46
C VAL A 87 2.14 3.70 1.55
N ALA A 88 2.38 4.63 2.48
CA ALA A 88 3.27 4.46 3.63
C ALA A 88 2.93 3.25 4.55
N GLU A 89 1.69 2.77 4.56
CA GLU A 89 1.28 1.62 5.38
C GLU A 89 1.43 0.27 4.66
N ILE A 90 1.66 0.26 3.35
CA ILE A 90 1.71 -0.98 2.55
C ILE A 90 2.99 -1.12 1.72
N GLU A 91 3.71 -0.05 1.41
CA GLU A 91 4.91 -0.06 0.56
C GLU A 91 6.04 -0.95 1.11
N HIS A 92 6.12 -1.12 2.43
CA HIS A 92 7.08 -2.00 3.10
C HIS A 92 6.64 -3.47 3.14
N LEU A 93 5.38 -3.77 2.78
CA LEU A 93 4.81 -5.12 2.73
C LEU A 93 4.62 -5.62 1.29
N LEU A 94 4.43 -4.70 0.34
CA LEU A 94 4.04 -4.98 -1.04
C LEU A 94 4.37 -3.79 -1.95
N SER A 95 4.96 -4.07 -3.11
CA SER A 95 5.28 -3.03 -4.10
C SER A 95 4.05 -2.53 -4.85
N VAL A 96 3.73 -1.26 -4.60
CA VAL A 96 2.67 -0.49 -5.26
C VAL A 96 3.06 0.03 -6.65
N SER A 97 4.23 -0.36 -7.17
CA SER A 97 4.72 0.01 -8.51
C SER A 97 3.69 -0.29 -9.60
N GLN A 98 3.63 0.58 -10.61
CA GLN A 98 2.68 0.55 -11.74
C GLN A 98 1.18 0.65 -11.32
N VAL A 99 0.86 0.82 -10.04
CA VAL A 99 -0.49 1.05 -9.55
C VAL A 99 -0.70 2.53 -9.26
N GLN A 100 -1.76 3.10 -9.83
CA GLN A 100 -2.06 4.51 -9.68
C GLN A 100 -2.35 4.88 -8.22
N THR A 101 -1.49 5.74 -7.68
CA THR A 101 -1.69 6.39 -6.38
C THR A 101 -2.51 7.66 -6.53
N TYR A 102 -3.14 8.09 -5.43
CA TYR A 102 -4.00 9.26 -5.39
C TYR A 102 -3.67 10.06 -4.13
N LEU A 103 -3.51 11.39 -4.27
CA LEU A 103 -3.37 12.29 -3.13
C LEU A 103 -4.74 12.47 -2.47
N ILE A 104 -4.94 11.85 -1.30
CA ILE A 104 -6.19 11.91 -0.52
C ILE A 104 -5.87 12.58 0.81
N ASN A 105 -6.50 13.73 1.08
CA ASN A 105 -6.28 14.54 2.30
C ASN A 105 -4.81 14.92 2.54
N GLY A 106 -4.01 15.06 1.48
CA GLY A 106 -2.59 15.40 1.55
C GLY A 106 -1.64 14.20 1.60
N GLU A 107 -2.15 12.96 1.69
CA GLU A 107 -1.36 11.74 1.78
C GLU A 107 -1.57 10.85 0.55
N LEU A 108 -0.53 10.11 0.13
CA LEU A 108 -0.65 9.17 -0.98
C LEU A 108 -1.40 7.90 -0.53
N ALA A 109 -2.43 7.53 -1.30
CA ALA A 109 -3.23 6.34 -1.05
C ALA A 109 -3.47 5.54 -2.36
N VAL A 110 -3.62 4.23 -2.22
CA VAL A 110 -3.95 3.30 -3.31
C VAL A 110 -5.28 2.60 -3.00
N PHE A 111 -6.10 2.37 -4.03
CA PHE A 111 -7.37 1.66 -3.88
C PHE A 111 -7.14 0.15 -3.86
N LEU A 112 -7.88 -0.57 -3.01
CA LEU A 112 -7.83 -2.03 -2.97
C LEU A 112 -8.46 -2.64 -4.21
N ASP A 113 -9.74 -2.38 -4.45
CA ASP A 113 -10.52 -2.97 -5.55
C ASP A 113 -10.81 -1.97 -6.69
N LYS A 114 -11.19 -2.50 -7.86
CA LYS A 114 -11.61 -1.73 -9.04
C LYS A 114 -12.79 -0.84 -8.72
N ARG A 115 -12.79 0.37 -9.29
CA ARG A 115 -13.87 1.33 -9.11
C ARG A 115 -14.82 1.26 -10.30
N THR A 116 -16.00 0.68 -10.08
CA THR A 116 -17.11 0.61 -11.04
C THR A 116 -17.71 2.01 -11.26
N ILE A 117 -17.08 2.78 -12.15
CA ILE A 117 -17.66 4.06 -12.59
C ILE A 117 -18.76 3.74 -13.61
N LEU A 118 -20.01 3.91 -13.20
CA LEU A 118 -21.17 3.95 -14.09
C LEU A 118 -21.08 5.23 -14.93
N GLY A 119 -20.60 5.07 -16.16
CA GLY A 119 -20.30 6.16 -17.08
C GLY A 119 -18.89 5.98 -17.65
N GLN A 120 -18.76 6.10 -18.97
CA GLN A 120 -17.50 5.90 -19.70
C GLN A 120 -16.38 6.68 -19.00
N GLY A 121 -15.36 5.97 -18.53
CA GLY A 121 -14.26 6.58 -17.79
C GLY A 121 -13.63 7.71 -18.62
N LYS A 122 -13.28 8.82 -17.94
CA LYS A 122 -12.61 9.96 -18.58
C LYS A 122 -11.47 9.45 -19.48
N PRO A 123 -11.31 9.98 -20.70
CA PRO A 123 -10.18 9.61 -21.55
C PRO A 123 -8.87 9.96 -20.83
N GLY A 124 -8.19 8.93 -20.35
CA GLY A 124 -6.80 8.98 -19.91
C GLY A 124 -5.89 8.57 -21.07
N ALA A 125 -4.64 9.04 -21.05
CA ALA A 125 -3.65 8.64 -22.05
C ALA A 125 -3.27 7.15 -21.92
N ALA A 126 -3.30 6.62 -20.70
CA ALA A 126 -3.16 5.19 -20.39
C ALA A 126 -4.48 4.61 -19.86
N ARG A 127 -4.65 3.29 -19.97
CA ARG A 127 -5.82 2.52 -19.51
C ARG A 127 -5.38 1.37 -18.62
N CYS A 128 -6.16 1.08 -17.59
CA CYS A 128 -5.95 -0.07 -16.70
C CYS A 128 -6.09 -1.40 -17.45
N GLU A 129 -5.10 -2.29 -17.37
CA GLU A 129 -5.09 -3.54 -18.14
C GLU A 129 -6.22 -4.53 -17.79
N GLU A 130 -6.73 -4.51 -16.56
CA GLU A 130 -7.83 -5.39 -16.11
C GLU A 130 -9.23 -4.82 -16.39
N CYS A 131 -9.41 -3.50 -16.28
CA CYS A 131 -10.75 -2.90 -16.22
C CYS A 131 -10.96 -1.70 -17.13
N ASP A 132 -10.04 -1.46 -18.07
CA ASP A 132 -10.14 -0.43 -19.11
C ASP A 132 -10.30 1.01 -18.62
N ARG A 133 -10.13 1.24 -17.31
CA ARG A 133 -10.33 2.53 -16.66
C ARG A 133 -9.16 3.46 -17.00
N GLY A 134 -9.47 4.67 -17.49
CA GLY A 134 -8.47 5.70 -17.75
C GLY A 134 -7.66 6.06 -16.52
N LEU A 135 -6.33 6.06 -16.67
CA LEU A 135 -5.35 6.42 -15.65
C LEU A 135 -4.92 7.88 -15.81
N GLN A 136 -4.48 8.52 -14.72
CA GLN A 136 -3.97 9.91 -14.77
C GLN A 136 -2.47 9.96 -15.06
N ASP A 137 -1.76 8.91 -14.63
CA ASP A 137 -0.33 8.72 -14.83
C ASP A 137 -0.15 7.73 -16.00
N MET A 138 0.82 8.01 -16.87
CA MET A 138 1.13 7.16 -18.04
C MET A 138 2.07 6.01 -17.70
N ASP A 139 2.83 6.12 -16.60
CA ASP A 139 3.73 5.06 -16.13
C ASP A 139 3.00 4.03 -15.26
N CYS A 140 1.70 4.24 -15.02
CA CYS A 140 0.82 3.29 -14.35
C CYS A 140 0.12 2.36 -15.36
N LEU A 141 -0.01 1.09 -14.99
CA LEU A 141 -0.74 0.05 -15.74
C LEU A 141 -2.05 -0.37 -15.03
N PHE A 142 -2.19 -0.04 -13.75
CA PHE A 142 -3.30 -0.49 -12.90
C PHE A 142 -3.96 0.65 -12.12
N CYS A 143 -5.28 0.57 -11.93
CA CYS A 143 -6.03 1.58 -11.18
C CYS A 143 -6.26 1.25 -9.69
N SER A 144 -5.93 0.02 -9.27
CA SER A 144 -6.08 -0.54 -7.92
C SER A 144 -5.20 -1.78 -7.74
N LEU A 145 -4.95 -2.20 -6.50
CA LEU A 145 -4.16 -3.39 -6.18
C LEU A 145 -4.80 -4.67 -6.72
N GLY A 146 -6.11 -4.81 -6.63
CA GLY A 146 -6.86 -5.95 -7.15
C GLY A 146 -6.79 -6.09 -8.66
N CYS A 147 -6.70 -4.98 -9.40
CA CYS A 147 -6.45 -5.03 -10.84
C CYS A 147 -5.05 -5.59 -11.17
N LYS A 148 -4.02 -5.21 -10.39
CA LYS A 148 -2.66 -5.74 -10.54
C LYS A 148 -2.59 -7.22 -10.17
N ALA A 149 -3.22 -7.60 -9.04
CA ALA A 149 -3.23 -8.97 -8.54
C ALA A 149 -3.89 -9.94 -9.53
N LYS A 150 -5.07 -9.58 -10.04
CA LYS A 150 -5.80 -10.41 -10.99
C LYS A 150 -5.09 -10.58 -12.33
N VAL A 151 -4.40 -9.56 -12.85
CA VAL A 151 -3.62 -9.70 -14.10
C VAL A 151 -2.39 -10.59 -13.91
N ILE A 152 -1.71 -10.50 -12.76
CA ILE A 152 -0.59 -11.40 -12.43
C ILE A 152 -1.08 -12.86 -12.34
N GLU A 153 -2.26 -13.09 -11.76
CA GLU A 153 -2.90 -14.42 -11.67
C GLU A 153 -3.38 -14.95 -13.03
N ASP A 154 -4.09 -14.13 -13.82
CA ASP A 154 -4.70 -14.53 -15.10
C ASP A 154 -3.68 -14.69 -16.25
N ARG A 155 -2.58 -13.91 -16.26
CA ARG A 155 -1.63 -13.87 -17.40
C ARG A 155 -0.24 -14.45 -17.14
N LEU A 156 0.17 -14.64 -15.89
CA LEU A 156 1.56 -15.01 -15.53
C LEU A 156 2.62 -14.04 -16.10
N ASP A 157 2.28 -12.74 -16.21
CA ASP A 157 3.17 -11.71 -16.78
C ASP A 157 4.38 -11.41 -15.86
N PHE A 158 5.50 -12.11 -16.08
CA PHE A 158 6.73 -12.04 -15.26
C PHE A 158 7.42 -10.66 -15.14
N ASN A 159 6.95 -9.66 -15.89
CA ASN A 159 7.38 -8.26 -15.81
C ASN A 159 6.70 -7.49 -14.67
N MET A 160 5.65 -8.07 -14.07
CA MET A 160 4.86 -7.46 -13.00
C MET A 160 5.10 -8.23 -11.70
N SER A 161 5.30 -7.51 -10.60
CA SER A 161 5.67 -8.10 -9.31
C SER A 161 5.14 -7.27 -8.14
N PHE A 162 4.91 -7.94 -7.01
CA PHE A 162 4.65 -7.31 -5.71
C PHE A 162 5.87 -7.31 -4.78
N ALA A 163 7.02 -7.85 -5.20
CA ALA A 163 8.30 -7.76 -4.48
C ALA A 163 8.61 -6.31 -4.10
N VAL A 164 8.83 -6.06 -2.80
CA VAL A 164 9.38 -4.79 -2.31
C VAL A 164 10.85 -4.72 -2.72
N ASP A 165 11.24 -3.67 -3.43
CA ASP A 165 12.65 -3.44 -3.77
C ASP A 165 13.46 -3.17 -2.48
N PRO A 166 14.59 -3.86 -2.24
CA PRO A 166 15.39 -3.70 -1.01
C PRO A 166 16.23 -2.41 -1.00
N LYS A 167 15.71 -1.31 -1.56
CA LYS A 167 16.38 -0.01 -1.70
C LYS A 167 15.49 1.15 -1.25
N SER A 168 15.15 1.17 0.04
CA SER A 168 14.60 2.37 0.70
C SER A 168 15.19 2.66 2.09
N ASP A 169 16.17 1.88 2.57
CA ASP A 169 17.03 2.26 3.71
C ASP A 169 18.17 3.18 3.28
N SER A 170 17.82 4.37 2.78
CA SER A 170 18.75 5.50 2.72
C SER A 170 18.69 6.23 4.05
N SER A 171 19.45 5.74 5.03
CA SER A 171 19.64 6.40 6.32
C SER A 171 20.03 7.87 6.11
N GLY A 172 19.22 8.79 6.62
CA GLY A 172 19.50 10.22 6.59
C GLY A 172 20.71 10.54 7.46
N GLU A 173 21.90 10.55 6.87
CA GLU A 173 23.11 11.06 7.49
C GLU A 173 22.92 12.55 7.80
N LYS A 174 22.75 12.85 9.09
CA LYS A 174 22.72 14.23 9.57
C LYS A 174 24.12 14.82 9.41
N SER A 175 24.30 15.66 8.41
CA SER A 175 25.44 16.58 8.34
C SER A 175 25.29 17.66 9.41
N SER A 176 25.73 17.35 10.63
CA SER A 176 26.04 18.37 11.63
C SER A 176 27.26 19.15 11.16
N SER A 177 27.02 20.32 10.56
CA SER A 177 28.06 21.32 10.34
C SER A 177 28.37 22.03 11.66
N GLU A 178 29.26 21.43 12.44
CA GLU A 178 30.00 22.14 13.48
C GLU A 178 30.97 23.10 12.77
N SER A 179 30.90 24.38 13.14
CA SER A 179 31.79 25.43 12.67
C SER A 179 32.36 26.12 13.90
N ASP A 180 33.51 25.64 14.37
CA ASP A 180 34.24 26.27 15.47
C ASP A 180 34.92 27.58 15.01
N ASP A 181 34.95 28.55 15.92
CA ASP A 181 35.61 29.86 15.76
C ASP A 181 37.14 29.77 15.93
N ASP A 182 37.89 30.49 15.07
CA ASP A 182 39.26 31.00 15.29
C ASP A 182 39.51 32.11 14.24
N ASP A 183 39.35 33.41 14.55
CA ASP A 183 40.19 34.34 15.32
C ASP A 183 41.19 35.18 14.46
N LEU A 184 41.47 36.41 14.93
CA LEU A 184 42.48 37.38 14.48
C LEU A 184 42.30 38.08 13.11
N SER A 185 41.68 39.27 13.13
CA SER A 185 42.44 40.56 13.10
C SER A 185 41.61 41.79 12.70
N ARG A 186 41.57 42.79 13.60
CA ARG A 186 41.32 44.23 13.30
C ARG A 186 42.54 44.83 12.53
N PRO A 187 42.50 46.05 11.93
CA PRO A 187 41.65 47.21 12.26
C PRO A 187 40.97 47.85 11.01
N MET A 188 40.37 49.06 10.99
CA MET A 188 40.35 50.18 11.95
C MET A 188 39.00 50.97 11.92
N LYS A 189 39.04 52.32 11.87
CA LYS A 189 37.94 53.27 11.61
C LYS A 189 38.33 54.19 10.44
N PHE A 190 37.34 54.67 9.69
CA PHE A 190 37.15 56.10 9.40
C PHE A 190 35.65 56.39 9.33
#